data_AF-M9U3W9-F1
#
_entry.id   AF-M9U3W9-F1
#
_cell.length_a   1.000
_cell.length_b   1.000
_cell.length_c   1.000
_cell.angle_alpha   90.00
_cell.angle_beta   90.00
_cell.angle_gamma   90.00
#
_symmetry.space_group_name_H-M   'P 1'
#
loop_
_entity.id
_entity.type
_entity.pdbx_description
1 polymer ?
#
loop_
_entity_poly.entity_id
_entity_poly.type
_entity_poly.pdbx_seq_one_letter_code
_entity_poly.pdbx_strand_id
1 'polypeptide(L)'
;MDINSGDYNYKSYVGEVNFPYIPGFLFMREAPLMIKAIEGLDCHLLLVDGHGIAHPRKSGIAAVIGVLLDFPTIGVAKSRLTGDLVNESEITYVYLNGEKVGVKFGRYFYSPGNKVDLQDCIELGKRGYPKVLKIADMLTKKIKKE
;
A
#
# COMPACT_ATOMS: atom_id res chain seq x y z
N MET A 1 13.17 -11.56 7.92
CA MET A 1 12.39 -12.34 6.94
C MET A 1 13.09 -12.26 5.60
N ASP A 2 13.70 -13.35 5.15
CA ASP A 2 14.29 -13.40 3.80
C ASP A 2 13.29 -14.00 2.83
N ILE A 3 12.50 -13.12 2.22
CA ILE A 3 11.49 -13.48 1.21
C ILE A 3 12.13 -14.23 0.01
N ASN A 4 13.43 -14.11 -0.22
CA ASN A 4 14.12 -14.80 -1.32
C ASN A 4 14.42 -16.28 -0.99
N SER A 5 14.56 -16.60 0.29
CA SER A 5 14.82 -17.97 0.77
C SER A 5 13.56 -18.83 0.91
N GLY A 6 12.37 -18.21 0.76
CA GLY A 6 11.08 -18.87 1.04
C GLY A 6 10.71 -18.88 2.52
N ASP A 7 11.57 -18.37 3.40
CA ASP A 7 11.31 -18.23 4.82
C ASP A 7 10.46 -16.97 5.11
N TYR A 8 9.14 -17.16 5.09
CA TYR A 8 8.16 -16.15 5.49
C TYR A 8 7.03 -16.78 6.30
N ASN A 9 6.65 -16.09 7.37
CA ASN A 9 5.41 -16.31 8.10
C ASN A 9 4.30 -15.49 7.45
N TYR A 10 3.09 -16.04 7.40
CA TYR A 10 1.91 -15.32 6.98
C TYR A 10 0.74 -15.61 7.93
N LYS A 11 -0.16 -14.65 8.03
CA LYS A 11 -1.50 -14.82 8.60
C LYS A 11 -2.51 -14.40 7.56
N SER A 12 -3.70 -14.99 7.65
CA SER A 12 -4.85 -14.60 6.84
C SER A 12 -6.06 -14.42 7.74
N TYR A 13 -7.01 -13.63 7.25
CA TYR A 13 -8.29 -13.42 7.90
C TYR A 13 -9.37 -13.40 6.83
N VAL A 14 -10.46 -14.12 7.06
CA VAL A 14 -11.64 -14.15 6.20
C VAL A 14 -12.81 -13.61 7.00
N GLY A 15 -13.56 -12.68 6.40
CA GLY A 15 -14.71 -12.06 7.03
C GLY A 15 -15.59 -11.36 6.00
N GLU A 16 -16.75 -10.89 6.46
CA GLU A 16 -17.74 -10.23 5.62
C GLU A 16 -17.40 -8.75 5.38
N VAL A 17 -17.70 -8.28 4.17
CA VAL A 17 -17.55 -6.86 3.79
C VAL A 17 -18.91 -6.17 3.91
N ASN A 18 -19.09 -5.43 5.00
CA ASN A 18 -20.38 -4.83 5.37
C ASN A 18 -20.58 -3.38 4.91
N PHE A 19 -19.66 -2.84 4.11
CA PHE A 19 -19.74 -1.46 3.59
C PHE A 19 -19.90 -1.46 2.07
N PRO A 20 -20.79 -0.65 1.45
CA PRO A 20 -20.99 -0.64 -0.01
C PRO A 20 -19.77 -0.13 -0.78
N TYR A 21 -19.66 -0.43 -2.07
CA TYR A 21 -18.59 0.11 -2.91
C TYR A 21 -18.86 1.59 -3.23
N ILE A 22 -18.07 2.48 -2.63
CA ILE A 22 -18.09 3.92 -2.90
C ILE A 22 -16.69 4.35 -3.30
N PRO A 23 -16.48 4.91 -4.51
CA PRO A 23 -15.19 5.41 -4.95
C PRO A 23 -14.55 6.38 -3.93
N GLY A 24 -13.29 6.14 -3.57
CA GLY A 24 -12.56 6.90 -2.55
C GLY A 24 -12.79 6.47 -1.10
N PHE A 25 -13.63 5.45 -0.85
CA PHE A 25 -13.89 4.87 0.48
C PHE A 25 -13.55 3.37 0.55
N LEU A 26 -12.66 2.88 -0.31
CA LEU A 26 -12.24 1.47 -0.32
C LEU A 26 -11.73 1.02 1.07
N PHE A 27 -11.06 1.91 1.80
CA PHE A 27 -10.57 1.62 3.14
C PHE A 27 -11.69 1.18 4.11
N MET A 28 -12.92 1.70 3.98
CA MET A 28 -14.05 1.29 4.82
C MET A 28 -14.44 -0.17 4.61
N ARG A 29 -14.17 -0.71 3.41
CA ARG A 29 -14.46 -2.10 3.05
C ARG A 29 -13.38 -3.06 3.50
N GLU A 30 -12.12 -2.67 3.32
CA GLU A 30 -10.99 -3.61 3.41
C GLU A 30 -10.15 -3.41 4.67
N ALA A 31 -9.98 -2.18 5.16
CA ALA A 31 -9.12 -1.90 6.31
C ALA A 31 -9.51 -2.70 7.57
N PRO A 32 -10.79 -2.88 7.93
CA PRO A 32 -11.16 -3.69 9.09
C PRO A 32 -10.64 -5.14 9.02
N LEU A 33 -10.72 -5.76 7.83
CA LEU A 33 -10.24 -7.12 7.61
C LEU A 33 -8.71 -7.18 7.58
N MET A 34 -8.06 -6.18 6.98
CA MET A 34 -6.61 -6.07 6.95
C MET A 34 -6.02 -5.92 8.35
N ILE A 35 -6.62 -5.09 9.20
CA ILE A 35 -6.18 -4.89 10.60
C ILE A 35 -6.23 -6.23 11.36
N LYS A 36 -7.29 -7.02 11.16
CA LYS A 36 -7.39 -8.37 11.76
C LYS A 36 -6.32 -9.34 11.26
N ALA A 37 -5.96 -9.27 9.98
CA ALA A 37 -4.89 -10.11 9.43
C ALA A 37 -3.49 -9.71 9.93
N ILE A 38 -3.29 -8.43 10.26
CA ILE A 38 -2.00 -7.88 10.71
C ILE A 38 -1.76 -8.11 12.21
N GLU A 39 -2.82 -8.37 12.98
CA GLU A 39 -2.77 -8.52 14.43
C GLU A 39 -1.72 -9.56 14.89
N GLY A 40 -0.76 -9.12 15.69
CA GLY A 40 0.33 -9.94 16.22
C GLY A 40 1.32 -10.45 15.17
N LEU A 41 1.47 -9.78 14.02
CA LEU A 41 2.61 -9.97 13.12
C LEU A 41 3.77 -9.07 13.55
N ASP A 42 4.95 -9.68 13.67
CA ASP A 42 6.20 -8.94 13.92
C ASP A 42 6.77 -8.42 12.59
N CYS A 43 6.66 -7.11 12.37
CA CYS A 43 7.22 -6.43 11.22
C CYS A 43 7.61 -4.99 11.59
N HIS A 44 8.31 -4.29 10.69
CA HIS A 44 8.73 -2.89 10.89
C HIS A 44 8.10 -1.92 9.88
N LEU A 45 7.50 -2.45 8.81
CA LEU A 45 6.91 -1.67 7.72
C LEU A 45 5.80 -2.48 7.07
N LEU A 46 4.65 -1.84 6.86
CA LEU A 46 3.52 -2.40 6.13
C LEU A 46 3.50 -1.86 4.71
N LEU A 47 3.54 -2.77 3.73
CA LEU A 47 3.29 -2.44 2.33
C LEU A 47 1.86 -2.81 2.00
N VAL A 48 1.10 -1.85 1.46
CA VAL A 48 -0.34 -1.99 1.22
C VAL A 48 -0.60 -1.91 -0.29
N ASP A 49 -1.31 -2.88 -0.88
CA ASP A 49 -1.76 -2.82 -2.29
C ASP A 49 -2.87 -1.76 -2.41
N GLY A 50 -2.49 -0.51 -2.59
CA GLY A 50 -3.36 0.65 -2.51
C GLY A 50 -2.57 1.94 -2.36
N HIS A 51 -3.25 3.08 -2.37
CA HIS A 51 -2.61 4.39 -2.20
C HIS A 51 -2.50 4.78 -0.72
N GLY A 52 -1.49 5.60 -0.41
CA GLY A 52 -1.36 6.37 0.82
C GLY A 52 -1.86 7.80 0.63
N ILE A 53 -0.99 8.80 0.81
CA ILE A 53 -1.34 10.22 0.64
C ILE A 53 -1.57 10.62 -0.84
N ALA A 54 -1.20 9.77 -1.82
CA ALA A 54 -1.58 9.92 -3.22
C ALA A 54 -3.07 9.59 -3.46
N HIS A 55 -3.93 10.32 -2.77
CA HIS A 55 -5.39 10.17 -2.73
C HIS A 55 -6.01 11.57 -2.76
N PRO A 56 -7.19 11.78 -3.39
CA PRO A 56 -7.80 13.11 -3.49
C PRO A 56 -7.97 13.83 -2.14
N ARG A 57 -8.10 13.06 -1.05
CA ARG A 57 -8.24 13.53 0.34
C ARG A 57 -6.99 13.29 1.21
N LYS A 58 -5.85 12.92 0.61
CA LYS A 58 -4.62 12.46 1.29
C LYS A 58 -4.86 11.32 2.30
N SER A 59 -5.90 10.51 2.06
CA SER A 59 -6.45 9.52 2.99
C SER A 59 -6.63 8.14 2.35
N GLY A 60 -5.65 7.69 1.55
CA GLY A 60 -5.69 6.36 0.96
C GLY A 60 -5.62 5.26 2.03
N ILE A 61 -5.95 4.02 1.65
CA ILE A 61 -6.02 2.89 2.58
C ILE A 61 -4.71 2.65 3.35
N ALA A 62 -3.55 2.87 2.71
CA ALA A 62 -2.26 2.72 3.38
C ALA A 62 -2.06 3.78 4.47
N ALA A 63 -2.52 5.01 4.23
CA ALA A 63 -2.48 6.09 5.22
C ALA A 63 -3.45 5.82 6.36
N VAL A 64 -4.69 5.42 6.05
CA VAL A 64 -5.71 5.10 7.06
C VAL A 64 -5.26 3.98 7.98
N ILE A 65 -4.80 2.85 7.42
CA ILE A 65 -4.31 1.72 8.23
C ILE A 65 -3.10 2.15 9.07
N GLY A 66 -2.17 2.89 8.49
CA GLY A 66 -0.96 3.34 9.20
C GLY A 66 -1.28 4.24 10.38
N VAL A 67 -2.20 5.19 10.20
CA VAL A 67 -2.66 6.07 11.28
C VAL A 67 -3.40 5.31 12.37
N LEU A 68 -4.32 4.41 12.01
CA LEU A 68 -5.09 3.62 12.99
C LEU A 68 -4.21 2.70 13.84
N LEU A 69 -3.14 2.16 13.26
CA LEU A 69 -2.21 1.26 13.93
C LEU A 69 -0.98 1.99 14.53
N ASP A 70 -0.89 3.31 14.35
CA ASP A 70 0.30 4.11 14.66
C ASP A 70 1.61 3.50 14.10
N PHE A 71 1.55 3.01 12.86
CA PHE A 71 2.57 2.13 12.29
C PHE A 71 3.11 2.64 10.93
N PRO A 72 4.40 2.41 10.59
CA PRO A 72 4.95 2.76 9.29
C PRO A 72 4.26 2.04 8.13
N THR A 73 3.74 2.79 7.16
CA THR A 73 3.04 2.23 5.98
C THR A 73 3.44 2.92 4.68
N ILE A 74 3.61 2.13 3.61
CA ILE A 74 3.72 2.62 2.23
C ILE A 74 2.61 2.01 1.38
N GLY A 75 1.91 2.85 0.62
CA GLY A 75 0.97 2.41 -0.40
C GLY A 75 1.68 2.12 -1.71
N VAL A 76 1.43 0.95 -2.29
CA VAL A 76 1.91 0.54 -3.62
C VAL A 76 0.71 0.18 -4.50
N ALA A 77 0.43 1.00 -5.51
CA ALA A 77 -0.72 0.81 -6.38
C ALA A 77 -0.32 0.52 -7.83
N LYS A 78 -1.24 -0.11 -8.58
CA LYS A 78 -1.05 -0.51 -10.00
C LYS A 78 -1.64 0.49 -11.00
N SER A 79 -2.36 1.49 -10.52
CA SER A 79 -2.98 2.53 -11.33
C SER A 79 -2.93 3.88 -10.62
N ARG A 80 -2.90 4.96 -11.40
CA ARG A 80 -2.98 6.33 -10.89
C ARG A 80 -4.39 6.60 -10.40
N LEU A 81 -4.54 7.03 -9.15
CA LEU A 81 -5.83 7.44 -8.60
C LEU A 81 -6.08 8.94 -8.74
N THR A 82 -5.03 9.75 -8.56
CA THR A 82 -5.10 11.22 -8.61
C THR A 82 -3.73 11.81 -8.92
N GLY A 83 -3.69 13.14 -9.02
CA GLY A 83 -2.48 13.93 -9.20
C GLY A 83 -1.89 13.85 -10.60
N ASP A 84 -1.08 14.84 -10.95
CA ASP A 84 -0.38 14.92 -12.23
C ASP A 84 0.98 14.23 -12.15
N LEU A 85 1.42 13.67 -13.28
CA LEU A 85 2.73 13.03 -13.37
C LEU A 85 3.73 14.01 -13.93
N VAL A 86 4.78 14.28 -13.15
CA VAL A 86 5.83 15.22 -13.52
C VAL A 86 7.17 14.50 -13.43
N ASN A 87 7.94 14.56 -14.51
CA ASN A 87 9.29 14.03 -14.53
C ASN A 87 10.26 15.10 -14.02
N GLU A 88 11.03 14.76 -12.99
CA GLU A 88 12.13 15.57 -12.50
C GLU A 88 13.37 14.69 -12.41
N SER A 89 14.37 15.01 -13.24
CA SER A 89 15.53 14.16 -13.45
C SER A 89 15.11 12.72 -13.81
N GLU A 90 15.56 11.72 -13.07
CA GLU A 90 15.29 10.30 -13.31
C GLU A 90 14.03 9.77 -12.58
N ILE A 91 13.24 10.65 -11.96
CA ILE A 91 12.09 10.24 -11.13
C ILE A 91 10.81 10.88 -11.66
N THR A 92 9.76 10.06 -11.85
CA THR A 92 8.40 10.55 -12.10
C THR A 92 7.68 10.74 -10.76
N TYR A 93 7.41 11.98 -10.39
CA TYR A 93 6.62 12.33 -9.19
C TYR A 93 5.12 12.37 -9.49
N VAL A 94 4.32 12.11 -8.46
CA VAL A 94 2.88 12.36 -8.44
C VAL A 94 2.64 13.66 -7.68
N TYR A 95 2.13 14.67 -8.37
CA TYR A 95 1.81 15.97 -7.82
C TYR A 95 0.32 16.11 -7.53
N LEU A 96 -0.04 16.51 -6.32
CA LEU A 96 -1.42 16.81 -5.95
C LEU A 96 -1.46 18.19 -5.28
N ASN A 97 -2.19 19.13 -5.88
CA ASN A 97 -2.31 20.51 -5.37
C ASN A 97 -0.94 21.19 -5.15
N GLY A 98 0.02 20.97 -6.05
CA GLY A 98 1.37 21.54 -5.96
C GLY A 98 2.35 20.79 -5.05
N GLU A 99 1.92 19.72 -4.38
CA GLU A 99 2.77 18.92 -3.49
C GLU A 99 3.13 17.56 -4.10
N LYS A 100 4.36 17.09 -3.83
CA LYS A 100 4.77 15.71 -4.15
C LYS A 100 4.14 14.74 -3.16
N VAL A 101 3.21 13.90 -3.62
CA VAL A 101 2.48 12.93 -2.78
C VAL A 101 2.85 11.47 -3.07
N GLY A 102 3.72 11.23 -4.05
CA GLY A 102 4.17 9.91 -4.41
C GLY A 102 5.12 9.92 -5.59
N VAL A 103 5.54 8.72 -6.00
CA VAL A 103 6.44 8.49 -7.14
C VAL A 103 5.95 7.32 -7.97
N LYS A 104 6.29 7.33 -9.25
CA LYS A 104 5.97 6.26 -10.20
C LYS A 104 7.26 5.60 -10.69
N PHE A 105 7.34 4.28 -10.56
CA PHE A 105 8.40 3.45 -11.15
C PHE A 105 7.78 2.35 -12.00
N GLY A 106 8.13 2.31 -13.29
CA GLY A 106 7.47 1.43 -14.25
C GLY A 106 5.96 1.70 -14.28
N ARG A 107 5.14 0.68 -14.00
CA ARG A 107 3.67 0.81 -13.92
C ARG A 107 3.13 1.06 -12.51
N TYR A 108 3.99 1.05 -11.49
CA TYR A 108 3.56 1.10 -10.09
C TYR A 108 3.73 2.50 -9.50
N PHE A 109 2.85 2.82 -8.58
CA PHE A 109 2.82 4.08 -7.84
C PHE A 109 3.12 3.78 -6.38
N TYR A 110 4.04 4.54 -5.79
CA TYR A 110 4.45 4.42 -4.40
C TYR A 110 4.11 5.74 -3.71
N SER A 111 3.45 5.67 -2.57
CA SER A 111 3.06 6.87 -1.83
C SER A 111 3.18 6.66 -0.32
N PRO A 112 3.66 7.66 0.43
CA PRO A 112 3.72 7.59 1.89
C PRO A 112 2.34 7.29 2.48
N GLY A 113 2.27 6.37 3.44
CA GLY A 113 1.07 6.12 4.22
C GLY A 113 1.14 6.84 5.56
N ASN A 114 2.00 6.36 6.45
CA ASN A 114 2.22 6.89 7.79
C ASN A 114 3.67 6.65 8.23
N LYS A 115 4.25 7.54 9.03
CA LYS A 115 5.62 7.43 9.60
C LYS A 115 6.73 7.03 8.60
N VAL A 116 6.56 7.42 7.34
CA VAL A 116 7.52 7.25 6.24
C VAL A 116 7.46 8.49 5.36
N ASP A 117 8.48 8.72 4.56
CA ASP A 117 8.53 9.86 3.65
C ASP A 117 8.61 9.45 2.17
N LEU A 118 8.78 10.45 1.31
CA LEU A 118 8.86 10.25 -0.13
C LEU A 118 10.18 9.56 -0.53
N GLN A 119 11.25 9.74 0.23
CA GLN A 119 12.54 9.11 0.00
C GLN A 119 12.44 7.60 0.22
N ASP A 120 11.75 7.14 1.26
CA ASP A 120 11.46 5.72 1.49
C ASP A 120 10.74 5.08 0.28
N CYS A 121 9.78 5.83 -0.28
CA CYS A 121 9.02 5.40 -1.46
C CYS A 121 9.90 5.30 -2.72
N ILE A 122 10.85 6.22 -2.89
CA ILE A 122 11.84 6.20 -3.98
C ILE A 122 12.76 4.99 -3.85
N GLU A 123 13.28 4.75 -2.66
CA GLU A 123 14.18 3.62 -2.38
C GLU A 123 13.50 2.28 -2.61
N LEU A 124 12.24 2.15 -2.18
CA LEU A 124 11.44 0.97 -2.46
C LEU A 124 11.17 0.83 -3.97
N GLY A 125 10.78 1.92 -4.63
CA GLY A 125 10.47 1.93 -6.06
C GLY A 125 11.63 1.50 -6.96
N LYS A 126 12.86 1.92 -6.62
CA LYS A 126 14.11 1.51 -7.31
C LYS A 126 14.36 0.00 -7.24
N ARG A 127 13.86 -0.68 -6.19
CA ARG A 127 13.97 -2.15 -6.03
C ARG A 127 12.91 -2.92 -6.83
N GLY A 128 11.95 -2.21 -7.43
CA GLY A 128 10.84 -2.79 -8.19
C GLY A 128 9.68 -3.25 -7.31
N TYR A 129 8.71 -3.96 -7.92
CA TYR A 129 7.48 -4.33 -7.21
C TYR A 129 7.77 -5.27 -6.03
N PRO A 130 7.29 -4.95 -4.81
CA PRO A 130 7.60 -5.72 -3.61
C PRO A 130 7.13 -7.19 -3.71
N LYS A 131 8.05 -8.13 -3.46
CA LYS A 131 7.74 -9.58 -3.47
C LYS A 131 6.68 -9.95 -2.43
N VAL A 132 6.70 -9.31 -1.25
CA VAL A 132 5.69 -9.54 -0.19
C VAL A 132 4.26 -9.27 -0.69
N LEU A 133 4.06 -8.24 -1.51
CA LEU A 133 2.75 -7.94 -2.11
C LEU A 133 2.34 -8.99 -3.15
N LYS A 134 3.30 -9.58 -3.89
CA LYS A 134 3.01 -10.70 -4.80
C LYS A 134 2.58 -11.94 -4.02
N ILE A 135 3.25 -12.22 -2.90
CA ILE A 135 2.94 -13.36 -2.03
C ILE A 135 1.56 -13.17 -1.39
N ALA A 136 1.27 -11.99 -0.86
CA ALA A 136 -0.05 -11.67 -0.29
C ALA A 136 -1.18 -11.84 -1.32
N ASP A 137 -1.03 -11.30 -2.54
CA ASP A 137 -2.00 -11.48 -3.64
C ASP A 137 -2.17 -12.96 -4.06
N MET A 138 -1.10 -13.75 -4.04
CA MET A 138 -1.17 -15.19 -4.30
C MET A 138 -1.93 -15.93 -3.21
N LEU A 139 -1.64 -15.65 -1.94
CA LEU A 139 -2.25 -16.31 -0.79
C LEU A 139 -3.75 -16.03 -0.72
N THR A 140 -4.18 -14.78 -0.93
CA THR A 140 -5.61 -14.42 -0.92
C THR A 140 -6.39 -15.14 -2.02
N LYS A 141 -5.80 -15.33 -3.21
CA LYS A 141 -6.40 -16.10 -4.31
C LYS A 141 -6.50 -17.60 -4.04
N LYS A 142 -5.60 -18.17 -3.24
CA LYS A 142 -5.67 -19.58 -2.82
C LYS A 142 -6.80 -19.75 -1.80
N ILE A 143 -6.83 -18.91 -0.77
CA ILE A 143 -7.83 -18.99 0.32
C ILE A 143 -9.26 -18.76 -0.21
N LYS A 144 -9.46 -17.89 -1.20
CA LYS A 144 -10.79 -17.66 -1.81
C LYS A 144 -11.35 -18.89 -2.53
N LYS A 145 -10.51 -19.87 -2.90
CA LYS A 145 -10.93 -21.08 -3.61
C LYS A 145 -11.28 -22.24 -2.68
N GLU A 146 -10.94 -22.13 -1.40
CA GLU A 146 -11.31 -23.06 -0.33
C GLU A 146 -12.66 -22.65 0.28
#